data_AF-A0A349VPQ9-F1
#
_entry.id   AF-A0A349VPQ9-F1
#
_cell.length_a   1.000
_cell.length_b   1.000
_cell.length_c   1.000
_cell.angle_alpha   90.00
_cell.angle_beta   90.00
_cell.angle_gamma   90.00
#
_symmetry.space_group_name_H-M   'P 1'
#
loop_
_entity.id
_entity.type
_entity.pdbx_description
1 polymer ?
#
loop_
_entity_poly.entity_id
_entity_poly.type
_entity_poly.pdbx_seq_one_letter_code
_entity_poly.pdbx_strand_id
1 'polypeptide(L)'
;DADLVIGTDPDSDRIGIAVRTTVDGKETYVPFTGNQVGLMLLDYILDSKKSAGTLPEGSFAVTTIVSSKLAGAICKYYGVELQEVLTGFKFIGERIKLDDEFGSKHFQFGFEESYGYLSGLDVRDKDAVVAAMLIAGMYAQSRERGQSLIDRLNNIYERFGYGFEETIAITLEGKEGIEKISGAMKSLRSELLACKNKAEAQSLLGGAPVVAVRDYQASKKYIFTDDGVKEEKIDLPVSNVLLYELGGDKGLDWACARPSGTEPKLKIYFGIYANTEESSRRRLEDTKEKVSSCVKAKL
;
A
#
# COMPACT_ATOMS: atom_id res chain seq x y z
N ASP A 1 -15.50 9.54 -28.27
CA ASP A 1 -15.44 9.04 -26.89
C ASP A 1 -14.18 9.52 -26.20
N ALA A 2 -14.16 9.50 -24.86
CA ALA A 2 -13.03 9.97 -24.06
C ALA A 2 -11.93 8.91 -23.95
N ASP A 3 -10.67 9.31 -24.03
CA ASP A 3 -9.55 8.38 -23.87
C ASP A 3 -9.19 8.09 -22.40
N LEU A 4 -9.58 9.01 -21.52
CA LEU A 4 -9.39 8.94 -20.06
C LEU A 4 -10.70 9.36 -19.38
N VAL A 5 -11.14 8.54 -18.43
CA VAL A 5 -12.25 8.85 -17.52
C VAL A 5 -11.68 9.12 -16.14
N ILE A 6 -12.13 10.21 -15.53
CA ILE A 6 -11.77 10.61 -14.17
C ILE A 6 -13.08 10.74 -13.37
N GLY A 7 -13.13 10.12 -12.19
CA GLY A 7 -14.27 10.23 -11.29
C GLY A 7 -13.83 10.48 -9.85
N THR A 8 -14.51 11.40 -9.17
CA THR A 8 -14.27 11.71 -7.75
C THR A 8 -15.45 11.27 -6.90
N ASP A 9 -15.23 11.11 -5.60
CA ASP A 9 -16.32 10.98 -4.63
C ASP A 9 -16.97 12.34 -4.30
N PRO A 10 -18.13 12.36 -3.61
CA PRO A 10 -18.91 13.60 -3.44
C PRO A 10 -18.22 14.71 -2.65
N ASP A 11 -17.32 14.39 -1.72
CA ASP A 11 -16.50 15.33 -0.95
C ASP A 11 -15.16 15.65 -1.64
N SER A 12 -14.88 15.06 -2.80
CA SER A 12 -13.70 15.33 -3.63
C SER A 12 -12.37 15.11 -2.90
N ASP A 13 -12.33 14.10 -2.03
CA ASP A 13 -11.11 13.67 -1.34
C ASP A 13 -10.47 12.45 -2.05
N ARG A 14 -11.21 11.73 -2.90
CA ARG A 14 -10.70 10.58 -3.67
C ARG A 14 -10.94 10.69 -5.15
N ILE A 15 -10.10 9.99 -5.90
CA ILE A 15 -10.16 9.95 -7.36
C ILE A 15 -9.82 8.57 -7.92
N GLY A 16 -10.70 8.07 -8.79
CA GLY A 16 -10.49 6.88 -9.61
C GLY A 16 -10.37 7.25 -11.09
N ILE A 17 -9.61 6.45 -11.84
CA ILE A 17 -9.44 6.64 -13.28
C ILE A 17 -9.57 5.34 -14.06
N ALA A 18 -10.02 5.46 -15.31
CA ALA A 18 -10.01 4.36 -16.27
C ALA A 18 -9.58 4.89 -17.64
N VAL A 19 -8.81 4.09 -18.38
CA VAL A 19 -8.37 4.44 -19.74
C VAL A 19 -9.03 3.56 -20.77
N ARG A 20 -9.38 4.17 -21.89
CA ARG A 20 -9.87 3.45 -23.06
C ARG A 20 -8.72 2.67 -23.69
N THR A 21 -8.95 1.40 -23.97
CA THR A 21 -8.01 0.50 -24.64
C THR A 21 -8.77 -0.57 -25.42
N THR A 22 -8.04 -1.40 -26.17
CA THR A 22 -8.60 -2.54 -26.90
C THR A 22 -8.13 -3.85 -26.27
N VAL A 23 -9.08 -4.65 -25.79
CA VAL A 23 -8.83 -6.00 -25.27
C VAL A 23 -9.59 -6.99 -26.14
N ASP A 24 -8.91 -8.01 -26.67
CA ASP A 24 -9.48 -9.01 -27.56
C ASP A 24 -10.26 -8.42 -28.75
N GLY A 25 -9.73 -7.33 -29.34
CA GLY A 25 -10.34 -6.63 -30.47
C GLY A 25 -11.56 -5.78 -30.13
N LYS A 26 -11.92 -5.62 -28.83
CA LYS A 26 -13.03 -4.79 -28.37
C LYS A 26 -12.54 -3.60 -27.57
N GLU A 27 -13.10 -2.43 -27.87
CA GLU A 27 -12.86 -1.24 -27.06
C GLU A 27 -13.49 -1.41 -25.67
N THR A 28 -12.72 -1.09 -24.64
CA THR A 28 -13.12 -1.20 -23.24
C THR A 28 -12.42 -0.13 -22.41
N TYR A 29 -12.91 0.10 -21.19
CA TYR A 29 -12.24 0.95 -20.20
C TYR A 29 -11.61 0.07 -19.13
N VAL A 30 -10.30 0.20 -18.94
CA VAL A 30 -9.56 -0.51 -17.90
C VAL A 30 -9.37 0.43 -16.71
N PRO A 31 -9.96 0.13 -15.53
CA PRO A 31 -9.75 0.92 -14.33
C PRO A 31 -8.39 0.60 -13.69
N PHE A 32 -7.87 1.55 -12.94
CA PHE A 32 -6.67 1.37 -12.11
C PHE A 32 -7.02 1.30 -10.62
N THR A 33 -6.25 0.53 -9.86
CA THR A 33 -6.36 0.53 -8.39
C THR A 33 -5.77 1.81 -7.79
N GLY A 34 -6.14 2.14 -6.55
CA GLY A 34 -5.57 3.31 -5.89
C GLY A 34 -4.05 3.25 -5.74
N ASN A 35 -3.50 2.05 -5.47
CA ASN A 35 -2.06 1.80 -5.49
C ASN A 35 -1.44 2.08 -6.87
N GLN A 36 -2.04 1.58 -7.96
CA GLN A 36 -1.50 1.77 -9.31
C GLN A 36 -1.44 3.25 -9.68
N VAL A 37 -2.50 4.01 -9.40
CA VAL A 37 -2.53 5.45 -9.63
C VAL A 37 -1.50 6.16 -8.75
N GLY A 38 -1.41 5.81 -7.47
CA GLY A 38 -0.42 6.36 -6.54
C GLY A 38 1.03 6.13 -6.99
N LEU A 39 1.36 4.92 -7.46
CA LEU A 39 2.68 4.58 -8.00
C LEU A 39 2.99 5.37 -9.29
N MET A 40 2.03 5.45 -10.22
CA MET A 40 2.20 6.21 -11.46
C MET A 40 2.38 7.71 -11.20
N LEU A 41 1.60 8.29 -10.28
CA LEU A 41 1.74 9.69 -9.88
C LEU A 41 3.07 9.95 -9.17
N LEU A 42 3.49 9.07 -8.27
CA LEU A 42 4.78 9.17 -7.60
C LEU A 42 5.94 9.16 -8.61
N ASP A 43 5.98 8.18 -9.52
CA ASP A 43 7.01 8.11 -10.57
C ASP A 43 6.94 9.32 -11.50
N TYR A 44 5.75 9.76 -11.93
CA TYR A 44 5.56 10.94 -12.77
C TYR A 44 6.10 12.23 -12.13
N ILE A 45 5.76 12.49 -10.86
CA ILE A 45 6.18 13.69 -10.13
C ILE A 45 7.70 13.70 -9.99
N LEU A 46 8.29 12.57 -9.57
CA LEU A 46 9.72 12.47 -9.33
C LEU A 46 10.53 12.50 -10.64
N ASP A 47 10.08 11.81 -11.70
CA ASP A 47 10.68 11.86 -13.04
C ASP A 47 10.69 13.29 -13.59
N SER A 48 9.55 13.97 -13.50
CA SER A 48 9.39 15.33 -14.04
C SER A 48 10.26 16.33 -13.30
N LYS A 49 10.28 16.29 -11.96
CA LYS A 49 11.12 17.19 -11.15
C LYS A 49 12.62 16.88 -11.30
N LYS A 50 13.00 15.59 -11.37
CA LYS A 50 14.39 15.19 -11.58
C LYS A 50 14.90 15.65 -12.93
N SER A 51 14.11 15.43 -14.00
CA SER A 51 14.45 15.82 -15.36
C SER A 51 14.55 17.34 -15.54
N ALA A 52 13.71 18.10 -14.83
CA ALA A 52 13.75 19.56 -14.82
C ALA A 52 14.85 20.15 -13.92
N GLY A 53 15.58 19.32 -13.15
CA GLY A 53 16.56 19.79 -12.17
C GLY A 53 15.93 20.53 -10.98
N THR A 54 14.66 20.28 -10.68
CA THR A 54 13.89 20.96 -9.62
C THR A 54 13.52 20.06 -8.45
N LEU A 55 13.98 18.80 -8.42
CA LEU A 55 13.80 17.91 -7.27
C LEU A 55 14.76 18.32 -6.14
N PRO A 56 14.26 18.84 -5.00
CA PRO A 56 15.13 19.29 -3.91
C PRO A 56 15.87 18.12 -3.24
N GLU A 57 17.07 18.38 -2.71
CA GLU A 57 17.71 17.47 -1.77
C GLU A 57 16.87 17.34 -0.49
N GLY A 58 16.95 16.20 0.23
CA GLY A 58 16.11 15.98 1.40
C GLY A 58 14.62 15.82 1.07
N SER A 59 14.28 15.47 -0.17
CA SER A 59 12.91 15.19 -0.57
C SER A 59 12.37 13.93 0.10
N PHE A 60 11.09 13.94 0.46
CA PHE A 60 10.39 12.76 0.97
C PHE A 60 8.98 12.59 0.38
N ALA A 61 8.53 11.35 0.36
CA ALA A 61 7.16 10.94 0.08
C ALA A 61 6.61 10.14 1.27
N VAL A 62 5.29 10.09 1.42
CA VAL A 62 4.64 9.40 2.53
C VAL A 62 3.56 8.45 2.01
N THR A 63 3.49 7.25 2.56
CA THR A 63 2.40 6.32 2.27
C THR A 63 2.01 5.51 3.49
N THR A 64 0.99 4.65 3.40
CA THR A 64 0.53 3.87 4.54
C THR A 64 1.19 2.48 4.58
N ILE A 65 1.17 1.88 5.77
CA ILE A 65 1.64 0.51 5.98
C ILE A 65 0.91 -0.55 5.14
N VAL A 66 -0.27 -0.24 4.58
CA VAL A 66 -1.05 -1.14 3.71
C VAL A 66 -1.15 -0.66 2.26
N SER A 67 -0.39 0.38 1.90
CA SER A 67 -0.16 0.77 0.51
C SER A 67 0.98 -0.04 -0.13
N SER A 68 1.11 0.06 -1.45
CA SER A 68 2.09 -0.68 -2.24
C SER A 68 3.54 -0.44 -1.78
N LYS A 69 4.31 -1.52 -1.60
CA LYS A 69 5.73 -1.47 -1.27
C LYS A 69 6.62 -1.09 -2.45
N LEU A 70 6.09 -1.10 -3.68
CA LEU A 70 6.82 -0.59 -4.85
C LEU A 70 7.12 0.91 -4.75
N ALA A 71 6.35 1.67 -3.95
CA ALA A 71 6.65 3.07 -3.68
C ALA A 71 8.07 3.26 -3.12
N GLY A 72 8.56 2.29 -2.31
CA GLY A 72 9.89 2.34 -1.74
C GLY A 72 10.98 2.17 -2.80
N ALA A 73 10.76 1.27 -3.77
CA ALA A 73 11.66 1.08 -4.90
C ALA A 73 11.72 2.32 -5.80
N ILE A 74 10.56 2.94 -6.07
CA ILE A 74 10.45 4.18 -6.84
C ILE A 74 11.20 5.32 -6.13
N CYS A 75 10.92 5.56 -4.84
CA CYS A 75 11.57 6.63 -4.08
C CYS A 75 13.09 6.43 -4.03
N LYS A 76 13.56 5.20 -3.77
CA LYS A 76 14.99 4.85 -3.77
C LYS A 76 15.67 5.17 -5.11
N TYR A 77 15.00 4.90 -6.23
CA TYR A 77 15.54 5.18 -7.57
C TYR A 77 15.79 6.68 -7.79
N TYR A 78 14.90 7.54 -7.30
CA TYR A 78 15.03 9.00 -7.44
C TYR A 78 15.82 9.68 -6.31
N GLY A 79 16.29 8.92 -5.30
CA GLY A 79 16.99 9.46 -4.14
C GLY A 79 16.06 10.19 -3.17
N VAL A 80 14.81 9.77 -3.09
CA VAL A 80 13.76 10.32 -2.22
C VAL A 80 13.53 9.37 -1.04
N GLU A 81 13.33 9.93 0.15
CA GLU A 81 12.96 9.14 1.33
C GLU A 81 11.48 8.73 1.25
N LEU A 82 11.16 7.45 1.48
CA LEU A 82 9.78 7.02 1.70
C LEU A 82 9.54 6.84 3.20
N GLN A 83 8.49 7.49 3.70
CA GLN A 83 8.01 7.32 5.07
C GLN A 83 6.71 6.51 5.07
N GLU A 84 6.68 5.43 5.85
CA GLU A 84 5.47 4.63 6.05
C GLU A 84 4.77 5.06 7.35
N VAL A 85 3.47 5.33 7.27
CA VAL A 85 2.64 5.69 8.43
C VAL A 85 1.45 4.75 8.59
N LEU A 86 0.76 4.81 9.73
CA LEU A 86 -0.52 4.12 9.88
C LEU A 86 -1.55 4.63 8.87
N THR A 87 -2.57 3.82 8.59
CA THR A 87 -3.69 4.26 7.74
C THR A 87 -4.44 5.45 8.34
N GLY A 88 -4.85 6.36 7.47
CA GLY A 88 -5.52 7.61 7.79
C GLY A 88 -4.63 8.78 7.41
N PHE A 89 -5.09 9.59 6.45
CA PHE A 89 -4.36 10.73 5.90
C PHE A 89 -3.84 11.75 6.93
N LYS A 90 -4.46 11.83 8.11
CA LYS A 90 -3.96 12.63 9.24
C LYS A 90 -2.49 12.36 9.57
N PHE A 91 -2.03 11.11 9.43
CA PHE A 91 -0.63 10.75 9.70
C PHE A 91 0.30 11.20 8.58
N ILE A 92 -0.19 11.26 7.33
CA ILE A 92 0.54 11.89 6.21
C ILE A 92 0.66 13.39 6.47
N GLY A 93 -0.44 14.06 6.85
CA GLY A 93 -0.45 15.48 7.22
C GLY A 93 0.48 15.79 8.40
N GLU A 94 0.55 14.90 9.40
CA GLU A 94 1.49 15.02 10.51
C GLU A 94 2.95 14.97 10.05
N ARG A 95 3.31 14.06 9.13
CA ARG A 95 4.67 14.01 8.57
C ARG A 95 5.01 15.27 7.78
N ILE A 96 4.08 15.79 6.98
CA ILE A 96 4.26 17.07 6.27
C ILE A 96 4.57 18.19 7.28
N LYS A 97 3.77 18.30 8.34
CA LYS A 97 3.96 19.31 9.36
C LYS A 97 5.30 19.19 10.09
N LEU A 98 5.69 17.98 10.46
CA LEU A 98 6.91 17.75 11.25
C LEU A 98 8.20 17.89 10.41
N ASP A 99 8.19 17.37 9.19
CA ASP A 99 9.42 17.24 8.39
C ASP A 99 9.58 18.34 7.35
N ASP A 100 8.48 18.92 6.83
CA ASP A 100 8.50 19.99 5.84
C ASP A 100 8.31 21.37 6.48
N GLU A 101 7.16 21.61 7.14
CA GLU A 101 6.85 22.94 7.70
C GLU A 101 7.76 23.34 8.87
N PHE A 102 8.01 22.39 9.78
CA PHE A 102 8.85 22.60 10.95
C PHE A 102 10.22 21.94 10.84
N GLY A 103 10.42 21.15 9.79
CA GLY A 103 11.66 20.44 9.53
C GLY A 103 12.47 21.08 8.42
N SER A 104 13.34 20.28 7.81
CA SER A 104 14.23 20.70 6.73
C SER A 104 14.12 19.81 5.49
N LYS A 105 13.11 18.94 5.44
CA LYS A 105 12.85 18.05 4.31
C LYS A 105 11.82 18.68 3.39
N HIS A 106 11.64 18.08 2.22
CA HIS A 106 10.74 18.61 1.20
C HIS A 106 9.72 17.58 0.72
N PHE A 107 8.45 17.76 1.09
CA PHE A 107 7.37 16.87 0.73
C PHE A 107 7.11 16.90 -0.79
N GLN A 108 7.07 15.72 -1.40
CA GLN A 108 6.80 15.58 -2.83
C GLN A 108 5.41 15.02 -3.11
N PHE A 109 5.03 13.99 -2.36
CA PHE A 109 3.79 13.25 -2.62
C PHE A 109 3.38 12.38 -1.42
N GLY A 110 2.07 12.29 -1.20
CA GLY A 110 1.46 11.45 -0.19
C GLY A 110 0.28 10.67 -0.77
N PHE A 111 0.18 9.37 -0.47
CA PHE A 111 -0.97 8.58 -0.94
C PHE A 111 -1.37 7.42 -0.03
N GLU A 112 -2.66 7.08 -0.10
CA GLU A 112 -3.25 5.87 0.47
C GLU A 112 -3.78 4.97 -0.66
N GLU A 113 -3.79 3.65 -0.43
CA GLU A 113 -4.33 2.65 -1.36
C GLU A 113 -5.82 2.87 -1.67
N SER A 114 -6.51 3.59 -0.79
CA SER A 114 -7.94 3.90 -0.88
C SER A 114 -8.23 5.12 -1.76
N TYR A 115 -7.48 5.33 -2.84
CA TYR A 115 -7.69 6.39 -3.84
C TYR A 115 -7.48 7.84 -3.37
N GLY A 116 -6.73 8.04 -2.28
CA GLY A 116 -6.44 9.36 -1.72
C GLY A 116 -5.03 9.81 -2.02
N TYR A 117 -4.86 11.02 -2.56
CA TYR A 117 -3.55 11.56 -2.95
C TYR A 117 -3.42 13.03 -2.54
N LEU A 118 -2.19 13.45 -2.28
CA LEU A 118 -1.83 14.85 -2.08
C LEU A 118 -0.46 15.13 -2.68
N SER A 119 -0.37 16.24 -3.42
CA SER A 119 0.89 16.89 -3.74
C SER A 119 0.73 18.38 -3.46
N GLY A 120 1.81 19.02 -3.03
CA GLY A 120 1.77 20.40 -2.56
C GLY A 120 1.42 20.52 -1.08
N LEU A 121 1.32 21.77 -0.62
CA LEU A 121 1.29 22.13 0.79
C LEU A 121 0.09 23.01 1.17
N ASP A 122 -0.88 23.17 0.28
CA ASP A 122 -2.07 24.02 0.52
C ASP A 122 -3.06 23.38 1.52
N VAL A 123 -3.15 22.05 1.54
CA VAL A 123 -4.03 21.28 2.44
C VAL A 123 -3.30 20.12 3.11
N ARG A 124 -3.87 19.59 4.21
CA ARG A 124 -3.34 18.42 4.96
C ARG A 124 -4.27 17.21 4.90
N ASP A 125 -5.11 17.19 3.87
CA ASP A 125 -6.02 16.09 3.56
C ASP A 125 -5.83 15.68 2.10
N LYS A 126 -6.52 14.62 1.69
CA LYS A 126 -6.56 14.19 0.30
C LYS A 126 -7.24 15.25 -0.55
N ASP A 127 -6.75 15.45 -1.76
CA ASP A 127 -7.26 16.45 -2.69
C ASP A 127 -7.43 15.85 -4.08
N ALA A 128 -8.67 15.48 -4.41
CA ALA A 128 -9.00 14.90 -5.71
C ALA A 128 -8.86 15.93 -6.85
N VAL A 129 -8.95 17.23 -6.57
CA VAL A 129 -8.83 18.29 -7.59
C VAL A 129 -7.38 18.43 -8.02
N VAL A 130 -6.45 18.49 -7.06
CA VAL A 130 -5.00 18.47 -7.34
C VAL A 130 -4.61 17.16 -8.03
N ALA A 131 -5.11 16.03 -7.52
CA ALA A 131 -4.85 14.73 -8.14
C ALA A 131 -5.39 14.65 -9.58
N ALA A 132 -6.57 15.20 -9.88
CA ALA A 132 -7.13 15.24 -11.23
C ALA A 132 -6.22 16.01 -12.20
N MET A 133 -5.69 17.15 -11.78
CA MET A 133 -4.74 17.93 -12.57
C MET A 133 -3.46 17.14 -12.84
N LEU A 134 -2.89 16.49 -11.81
CA LEU A 134 -1.70 15.66 -11.95
C LEU A 134 -1.93 14.46 -12.87
N ILE A 135 -3.09 13.82 -12.78
CA ILE A 135 -3.48 12.71 -13.66
C ILE A 135 -3.59 13.20 -15.11
N ALA A 136 -4.21 14.36 -15.35
CA ALA A 136 -4.29 14.94 -16.68
C ALA A 136 -2.89 15.27 -17.25
N GLY A 137 -2.01 15.84 -16.43
CA GLY A 137 -0.61 16.11 -16.80
C GLY A 137 0.20 14.83 -17.08
N MET A 138 0.06 13.81 -16.23
CA MET A 138 0.65 12.49 -16.42
C MET A 138 0.15 11.81 -17.69
N TYR A 139 -1.15 11.91 -17.98
CA TYR A 139 -1.75 11.40 -19.21
C TYR A 139 -1.18 12.13 -20.43
N ALA A 140 -1.18 13.46 -20.44
CA ALA A 140 -0.63 14.27 -21.54
C ALA A 140 0.84 13.93 -21.82
N GLN A 141 1.68 13.87 -20.78
CA GLN A 141 3.10 13.49 -20.92
C GLN A 141 3.25 12.07 -21.48
N SER A 142 2.39 11.13 -21.07
CA SER A 142 2.41 9.77 -21.61
C SER A 142 2.06 9.76 -23.10
N ARG A 143 1.06 10.54 -23.52
CA ARG A 143 0.68 10.65 -24.94
C ARG A 143 1.77 11.31 -25.79
N GLU A 144 2.44 12.34 -25.28
CA GLU A 144 3.61 12.95 -25.94
C GLU A 144 4.74 11.95 -26.17
N ARG A 145 4.91 10.99 -25.25
CA ARG A 145 5.87 9.88 -25.36
C ARG A 145 5.35 8.71 -26.20
N GLY A 146 4.18 8.83 -26.82
CA GLY A 146 3.54 7.75 -27.62
C GLY A 146 3.02 6.58 -26.77
N GLN A 147 2.82 6.78 -25.47
CA GLN A 147 2.45 5.76 -24.49
C GLN A 147 1.02 5.95 -23.98
N SER A 148 0.38 4.85 -23.59
CA SER A 148 -0.83 4.85 -22.76
C SER A 148 -0.46 4.86 -21.26
N LEU A 149 -1.44 5.04 -20.37
CA LEU A 149 -1.19 4.85 -18.94
C LEU A 149 -0.95 3.37 -18.58
N ILE A 150 -1.43 2.43 -19.39
CA ILE A 150 -1.13 1.00 -19.23
C ILE A 150 0.37 0.78 -19.48
N ASP A 151 0.92 1.38 -20.55
CA ASP A 151 2.35 1.31 -20.85
C ASP A 151 3.18 1.96 -19.73
N ARG A 152 2.74 3.10 -19.19
CA ARG A 152 3.39 3.74 -18.03
C ARG A 152 3.43 2.80 -16.83
N LEU A 153 2.33 2.16 -16.48
CA LEU A 153 2.28 1.21 -15.37
C LEU A 153 3.20 0.00 -15.64
N ASN A 154 3.17 -0.54 -16.86
CA ASN A 154 4.04 -1.65 -17.24
C ASN A 154 5.52 -1.28 -17.15
N ASN A 155 5.91 -0.07 -17.56
CA ASN A 155 7.30 0.42 -17.41
C ASN A 155 7.72 0.48 -15.94
N ILE A 156 6.82 0.86 -15.02
CA ILE A 156 7.09 0.82 -13.57
C ILE A 156 7.31 -0.62 -13.13
N TYR A 157 6.47 -1.56 -13.55
CA TYR A 157 6.62 -2.96 -13.20
C TYR A 157 7.88 -3.61 -13.77
N GLU A 158 8.26 -3.29 -15.01
CA GLU A 158 9.50 -3.77 -15.62
C GLU A 158 10.74 -3.26 -14.86
N ARG A 159 10.71 -2.00 -14.39
CA ARG A 159 11.82 -1.39 -13.63
C ARG A 159 11.92 -1.91 -12.20
N PHE A 160 10.80 -2.07 -11.51
CA PHE A 160 10.77 -2.25 -10.06
C PHE A 160 10.23 -3.61 -9.61
N GLY A 161 9.67 -4.40 -10.52
CA GLY A 161 8.96 -5.64 -10.26
C GLY A 161 7.45 -5.47 -10.33
N TYR A 162 6.76 -6.58 -10.58
CA TYR A 162 5.31 -6.64 -10.67
C TYR A 162 4.74 -6.77 -9.27
N GLY A 163 3.83 -5.87 -8.91
CA GLY A 163 3.21 -5.82 -7.59
C GLY A 163 1.70 -5.79 -7.70
N PHE A 164 1.02 -6.64 -6.93
CA PHE A 164 -0.43 -6.67 -6.86
C PHE A 164 -0.88 -6.73 -5.41
N GLU A 165 -1.82 -5.86 -5.07
CA GLU A 165 -2.42 -5.78 -3.75
C GLU A 165 -3.92 -6.00 -3.79
N GLU A 166 -4.44 -6.65 -2.76
CA GLU A 166 -5.87 -6.88 -2.57
C GLU A 166 -6.31 -6.66 -1.13
N THR A 167 -7.59 -6.39 -0.95
CA THR A 167 -8.21 -6.24 0.37
C THR A 167 -9.50 -7.05 0.45
N ILE A 168 -9.64 -7.82 1.53
CA ILE A 168 -10.87 -8.50 1.90
C ILE A 168 -11.44 -7.80 3.14
N ALA A 169 -12.72 -7.46 3.10
CA ALA A 169 -13.45 -6.95 4.26
C ALA A 169 -14.49 -7.97 4.71
N ILE A 170 -14.38 -8.46 5.95
CA ILE A 170 -15.33 -9.37 6.57
C ILE A 170 -16.21 -8.55 7.51
N THR A 171 -17.49 -8.40 7.18
CA THR A 171 -18.47 -7.71 8.02
C THR A 171 -19.14 -8.71 8.97
N LEU A 172 -19.13 -8.41 10.26
CA LEU A 172 -19.85 -9.17 11.27
C LEU A 172 -20.74 -8.21 12.06
N GLU A 173 -22.05 -8.28 11.87
CA GLU A 173 -22.97 -7.31 12.45
C GLU A 173 -23.19 -7.49 13.95
N GLY A 174 -23.57 -6.39 14.61
CA GLY A 174 -23.95 -6.38 16.01
C GLY A 174 -22.77 -6.51 16.99
N LYS A 175 -23.10 -6.51 18.28
CA LYS A 175 -22.13 -6.60 19.38
C LYS A 175 -21.33 -7.90 19.33
N GLU A 176 -21.99 -9.02 18.99
CA GLU A 176 -21.34 -10.33 18.84
C GLU A 176 -20.26 -10.29 17.75
N GLY A 177 -20.51 -9.59 16.64
CA GLY A 177 -19.52 -9.42 15.58
C GLY A 177 -18.27 -8.67 16.05
N ILE A 178 -18.43 -7.61 16.83
CA ILE A 178 -17.30 -6.87 17.43
C ILE A 178 -16.51 -7.78 18.38
N GLU A 179 -17.19 -8.59 19.19
CA GLU A 179 -16.55 -9.53 20.11
C GLU A 179 -15.77 -10.62 19.36
N LYS A 180 -16.33 -11.18 18.28
CA LYS A 180 -15.64 -12.13 17.39
C LYS A 180 -14.39 -11.53 16.74
N ILE A 181 -14.49 -10.32 16.21
CA ILE A 181 -13.34 -9.60 15.63
C ILE A 181 -12.25 -9.37 16.69
N SER A 182 -12.64 -8.96 17.90
CA SER A 182 -11.69 -8.81 19.01
C SER A 182 -11.06 -10.14 19.40
N GLY A 183 -11.84 -11.23 19.41
CA GLY A 183 -11.37 -12.59 19.68
C GLY A 183 -10.35 -13.05 18.65
N ALA A 184 -10.64 -12.87 17.36
CA ALA A 184 -9.74 -13.21 16.26
C ALA A 184 -8.39 -12.47 16.37
N MET A 185 -8.40 -11.15 16.62
CA MET A 185 -7.16 -10.38 16.79
C MET A 185 -6.37 -10.80 18.03
N LYS A 186 -7.03 -11.19 19.12
CA LYS A 186 -6.37 -11.77 20.30
C LYS A 186 -5.76 -13.13 20.00
N SER A 187 -6.46 -13.97 19.25
CA SER A 187 -5.99 -15.30 18.82
C SER A 187 -4.75 -15.18 17.94
N LEU A 188 -4.81 -14.37 16.88
CA LEU A 188 -3.66 -14.10 16.00
C LEU A 188 -2.42 -13.60 16.77
N ARG A 189 -2.62 -12.70 17.73
CA ARG A 189 -1.54 -12.18 18.56
C ARG A 189 -1.00 -13.20 19.57
N SER A 190 -1.87 -14.07 20.11
CA SER A 190 -1.43 -15.12 21.04
C SER A 190 -0.59 -16.18 20.32
N GLU A 191 -0.97 -16.55 19.10
CA GLU A 191 -0.19 -17.45 18.24
C GLU A 191 1.17 -16.85 17.87
N LEU A 192 1.18 -15.57 17.48
CA LEU A 192 2.42 -14.81 17.27
C LEU A 192 3.39 -14.94 18.45
N LEU A 193 2.91 -14.70 19.67
CA LEU A 193 3.73 -14.73 20.88
C LEU A 193 4.16 -16.14 21.30
N ALA A 194 3.52 -17.18 20.78
CA ALA A 194 3.88 -18.57 21.06
C ALA A 194 5.02 -19.07 20.16
N CYS A 195 5.26 -18.44 18.99
CA CYS A 195 6.31 -18.84 18.05
C CYS A 195 7.71 -18.53 18.57
N LYS A 196 8.62 -19.49 18.42
CA LYS A 196 10.01 -19.41 18.92
C LYS A 196 11.06 -19.27 17.83
N ASN A 197 10.72 -19.59 16.58
CA ASN A 197 11.67 -19.60 15.46
C ASN A 197 10.93 -19.49 14.13
N LYS A 198 11.71 -19.44 13.04
CA LYS A 198 11.21 -19.33 11.66
C LYS A 198 10.34 -20.51 11.22
N ALA A 199 10.61 -21.74 11.67
CA ALA A 199 9.82 -22.91 11.28
C ALA A 199 8.40 -22.83 11.86
N GLU A 200 8.27 -22.46 13.14
CA GLU A 200 6.98 -22.27 13.79
C GLU A 200 6.19 -21.10 13.18
N ALA A 201 6.88 -20.02 12.79
CA ALA A 201 6.25 -18.84 12.19
C ALA A 201 5.47 -19.14 10.89
N GLN A 202 5.83 -20.20 10.16
CA GLN A 202 5.10 -20.64 8.95
C GLN A 202 3.64 -20.99 9.25
N SER A 203 3.32 -21.40 10.48
CA SER A 203 1.96 -21.75 10.89
C SER A 203 1.08 -20.54 11.19
N LEU A 204 1.66 -19.35 11.39
CA LEU A 204 0.94 -18.15 11.84
C LEU A 204 -0.14 -17.67 10.86
N LEU A 205 0.06 -17.96 9.58
CA LEU A 205 -0.81 -17.49 8.51
C LEU A 205 -1.12 -18.59 7.49
N GLY A 206 -1.55 -19.75 7.98
CA GLY A 206 -2.03 -20.84 7.12
C GLY A 206 -0.94 -21.39 6.18
N GLY A 207 0.32 -21.42 6.62
CA GLY A 207 1.45 -21.88 5.81
C GLY A 207 2.13 -20.80 4.97
N ALA A 208 1.72 -19.54 5.06
CA ALA A 208 2.45 -18.44 4.43
C ALA A 208 3.86 -18.29 5.04
N PRO A 209 4.89 -17.96 4.24
CA PRO A 209 6.29 -17.93 4.69
C PRO A 209 6.62 -16.68 5.53
N VAL A 210 6.02 -16.55 6.70
CA VAL A 210 6.22 -15.39 7.60
C VAL A 210 7.68 -15.31 8.05
N VAL A 211 8.31 -14.15 7.79
CA VAL A 211 9.68 -13.83 8.21
C VAL A 211 9.73 -12.81 9.34
N ALA A 212 8.72 -11.94 9.44
CA ALA A 212 8.56 -11.03 10.55
C ALA A 212 7.10 -10.62 10.75
N VAL A 213 6.76 -10.16 11.94
CA VAL A 213 5.45 -9.57 12.25
C VAL A 213 5.60 -8.25 12.98
N ARG A 214 5.00 -7.19 12.45
CA ARG A 214 4.85 -5.89 13.10
C ARG A 214 3.53 -5.88 13.88
N ASP A 215 3.62 -5.92 15.20
CA ASP A 215 2.49 -5.71 16.11
C ASP A 215 2.47 -4.26 16.58
N TYR A 216 1.64 -3.45 15.92
CA TYR A 216 1.51 -2.04 16.23
C TYR A 216 0.83 -1.80 17.58
N GLN A 217 0.12 -2.79 18.13
CA GLN A 217 -0.50 -2.65 19.45
C GLN A 217 0.54 -2.79 20.56
N ALA A 218 1.53 -3.66 20.35
CA ALA A 218 2.65 -3.85 21.26
C ALA A 218 3.82 -2.89 20.97
N SER A 219 3.76 -2.12 19.88
CA SER A 219 4.88 -1.31 19.33
C SER A 219 6.15 -2.14 19.11
N LYS A 220 6.00 -3.39 18.65
CA LYS A 220 7.10 -4.34 18.46
C LYS A 220 7.06 -5.00 17.09
N LYS A 221 8.23 -5.15 16.47
CA LYS A 221 8.47 -6.02 15.33
C LYS A 221 9.19 -7.28 15.80
N TYR A 222 8.62 -8.44 15.51
CA TYR A 222 9.18 -9.76 15.79
C TYR A 222 9.81 -10.29 14.51
N ILE A 223 11.11 -10.56 14.50
CA ILE A 223 11.86 -11.09 13.36
C ILE A 223 12.21 -12.54 13.66
N PHE A 224 11.73 -13.47 12.83
CA PHE A 224 11.92 -14.89 13.03
C PHE A 224 13.20 -15.36 12.32
N THR A 225 14.12 -15.90 13.10
CA THR A 225 15.37 -16.51 12.63
C THR A 225 15.37 -18.00 12.94
N ASP A 226 16.34 -18.74 12.39
CA ASP A 226 16.49 -20.17 12.70
C ASP A 226 16.87 -20.38 14.19
N ASP A 227 17.56 -19.41 14.79
CA ASP A 227 18.07 -19.46 16.17
C ASP A 227 17.15 -18.83 17.22
N GLY A 228 16.01 -18.24 16.81
CA GLY A 228 15.11 -17.56 17.74
C GLY A 228 14.30 -16.41 17.14
N VAL A 229 13.69 -15.61 18.01
CA VAL A 229 12.94 -14.38 17.65
C VAL A 229 13.70 -13.15 18.15
N LYS A 230 13.99 -12.21 17.25
CA LYS A 230 14.53 -10.90 17.59
C LYS A 230 13.40 -9.88 17.67
N GLU A 231 13.50 -8.93 18.60
CA GLU A 231 12.51 -7.86 18.76
C GLU A 231 13.13 -6.50 18.41
N GLU A 232 12.39 -5.71 17.64
CA GLU A 232 12.70 -4.31 17.34
C GLU A 232 11.53 -3.41 17.75
N LYS A 233 11.83 -2.18 18.18
CA LYS A 233 10.79 -1.19 18.52
C LYS A 233 10.19 -0.61 17.24
N ILE A 234 8.86 -0.50 17.20
CA ILE A 234 8.15 0.27 16.18
C ILE A 234 7.95 1.70 16.68
N ASP A 235 8.37 2.69 15.90
CA ASP A 235 8.22 4.11 16.19
C ASP A 235 7.04 4.73 15.43
N LEU A 236 5.88 4.09 15.57
CA LEU A 236 4.58 4.58 15.07
C LEU A 236 3.56 4.50 16.20
N PRO A 237 2.47 5.29 16.15
CA PRO A 237 1.42 5.24 17.16
C PRO A 237 0.86 3.82 17.36
N VAL A 238 0.35 3.54 18.55
CA VAL A 238 -0.27 2.24 18.82
C VAL A 238 -1.57 2.08 18.02
N SER A 239 -1.77 0.89 17.46
CA SER A 239 -3.00 0.54 16.74
C SER A 239 -3.20 -0.97 16.74
N ASN A 240 -4.45 -1.44 16.76
CA ASN A 240 -4.74 -2.88 16.72
C ASN A 240 -4.51 -3.44 15.30
N VAL A 241 -3.26 -3.59 14.91
CA VAL A 241 -2.84 -4.02 13.57
C VAL A 241 -1.73 -5.04 13.70
N LEU A 242 -1.85 -6.13 12.96
CA LEU A 242 -0.79 -7.11 12.75
C LEU A 242 -0.42 -7.11 11.27
N LEU A 243 0.81 -6.72 10.94
CA LEU A 243 1.37 -6.81 9.59
C LEU A 243 2.43 -7.90 9.57
N TYR A 244 2.23 -8.88 8.71
CA TYR A 244 3.09 -10.03 8.50
C TYR A 244 3.94 -9.79 7.25
N GLU A 245 5.26 -9.73 7.41
CA GLU A 245 6.22 -9.74 6.31
C GLU A 245 6.40 -11.21 5.89
N LEU A 246 6.09 -11.53 4.63
CA LEU A 246 6.12 -12.90 4.07
C LEU A 246 7.38 -13.17 3.23
N GLY A 247 8.23 -12.15 3.04
CA GLY A 247 9.41 -12.27 2.20
C GLY A 247 9.07 -12.30 0.71
N GLY A 248 9.26 -13.45 0.08
CA GLY A 248 9.04 -13.63 -1.36
C GLY A 248 10.23 -13.25 -2.24
N ASP A 249 10.07 -13.40 -3.56
CA ASP A 249 11.15 -13.25 -4.54
C ASP A 249 11.87 -11.89 -4.46
N LYS A 250 11.12 -10.84 -4.08
CA LYS A 250 11.65 -9.49 -3.88
C LYS A 250 11.85 -9.11 -2.41
N GLY A 251 11.48 -9.96 -1.46
CA GLY A 251 11.50 -9.65 -0.03
C GLY A 251 10.49 -8.58 0.40
N LEU A 252 9.48 -8.30 -0.43
CA LEU A 252 8.50 -7.22 -0.22
C LEU A 252 7.11 -7.72 0.11
N ASP A 253 6.86 -9.04 0.10
CA ASP A 253 5.52 -9.58 0.27
C ASP A 253 5.01 -9.38 1.69
N TRP A 254 3.72 -9.10 1.80
CA TRP A 254 3.10 -8.84 3.09
C TRP A 254 1.62 -9.21 3.12
N ALA A 255 1.14 -9.49 4.33
CA ALA A 255 -0.27 -9.56 4.66
C ALA A 255 -0.55 -8.73 5.92
N CYS A 256 -1.76 -8.21 6.08
CA CYS A 256 -2.11 -7.41 7.25
C CYS A 256 -3.54 -7.70 7.70
N ALA A 257 -3.75 -7.86 9.01
CA ALA A 257 -5.07 -7.97 9.62
C ALA A 257 -5.31 -6.77 10.54
N ARG A 258 -6.44 -6.09 10.35
CA ARG A 258 -6.87 -4.96 11.19
C ARG A 258 -8.38 -4.83 11.27
N PRO A 259 -8.96 -4.57 12.46
CA PRO A 259 -10.34 -4.15 12.56
C PRO A 259 -10.51 -2.74 11.98
N SER A 260 -11.70 -2.47 11.44
CA SER A 260 -12.15 -1.11 11.16
C SER A 260 -12.42 -0.38 12.49
N GLY A 261 -12.06 0.91 12.54
CA GLY A 261 -12.29 1.74 13.73
C GLY A 261 -13.73 2.24 13.86
N THR A 262 -14.49 2.24 12.77
CA THR A 262 -15.83 2.84 12.68
C THR A 262 -16.92 1.84 12.34
N GLU A 263 -16.55 0.67 11.80
CA GLU A 263 -17.49 -0.34 11.33
C GLU A 263 -17.12 -1.70 11.92
N PRO A 264 -18.08 -2.62 12.11
CA PRO A 264 -17.79 -3.96 12.63
C PRO A 264 -17.26 -4.86 11.51
N LYS A 265 -16.09 -4.48 10.99
CA LYS A 265 -15.40 -5.13 9.87
C LYS A 265 -13.98 -5.52 10.26
N LEU A 266 -13.56 -6.74 9.94
CA LEU A 266 -12.14 -7.11 9.91
C LEU A 266 -11.63 -7.00 8.48
N LYS A 267 -10.63 -6.14 8.26
CA LYS A 267 -9.98 -6.00 6.95
C LYS A 267 -8.70 -6.81 6.92
N ILE A 268 -8.53 -7.55 5.84
CA ILE A 268 -7.32 -8.32 5.54
C ILE A 268 -6.75 -7.78 4.23
N TYR A 269 -5.49 -7.39 4.26
CA TYR A 269 -4.78 -6.82 3.12
C TYR A 269 -3.65 -7.76 2.71
N PHE A 270 -3.31 -7.73 1.43
CA PHE A 270 -2.21 -8.51 0.86
C PHE A 270 -1.46 -7.66 -0.16
N GLY A 271 -0.15 -7.84 -0.24
CA GLY A 271 0.64 -7.32 -1.36
C GLY A 271 1.74 -8.32 -1.71
N ILE A 272 1.77 -8.74 -2.98
CA ILE A 272 2.72 -9.72 -3.49
C ILE A 272 3.51 -9.13 -4.64
N TYR A 273 4.83 -9.34 -4.61
CA TYR A 273 5.79 -8.77 -5.54
C TYR A 273 6.72 -9.84 -6.11
N ALA A 274 6.86 -9.88 -7.43
CA ALA A 274 7.78 -10.78 -8.12
C ALA A 274 8.42 -10.11 -9.34
N ASN A 275 9.31 -10.84 -10.00
CA ASN A 275 9.97 -10.38 -11.22
C ASN A 275 9.12 -10.57 -12.48
N THR A 276 8.01 -11.31 -12.39
CA THR A 276 7.06 -11.49 -13.48
C THR A 276 5.63 -11.28 -13.00
N GLU A 277 4.76 -10.83 -13.89
CA GLU A 277 3.33 -10.69 -13.63
C GLU A 277 2.70 -12.02 -13.22
N GLU A 278 2.98 -13.09 -13.97
CA GLU A 278 2.44 -14.43 -13.73
C GLU A 278 2.79 -14.95 -12.33
N SER A 279 4.05 -14.83 -11.90
CA SER A 279 4.48 -15.26 -10.56
C SER A 279 3.75 -14.47 -9.48
N SER A 280 3.65 -13.14 -9.65
CA SER A 280 2.99 -12.27 -8.68
C SER A 280 1.51 -12.60 -8.53
N ARG A 281 0.78 -12.77 -9.64
CA ARG A 281 -0.65 -13.12 -9.63
C ARG A 281 -0.91 -14.50 -9.02
N ARG A 282 -0.14 -15.51 -9.41
CA ARG A 282 -0.29 -16.87 -8.86
C ARG A 282 -0.04 -16.89 -7.35
N ARG A 283 1.00 -16.20 -6.88
CA ARG A 283 1.36 -16.13 -5.46
C ARG A 283 0.38 -15.27 -4.66
N LEU A 284 -0.23 -14.26 -5.29
CA LEU A 284 -1.34 -13.48 -4.69
C LEU A 284 -2.54 -14.37 -4.39
N GLU A 285 -3.01 -15.16 -5.36
CA GLU A 285 -4.15 -16.06 -5.13
C GLU A 285 -3.87 -17.09 -4.03
N ASP A 286 -2.70 -17.74 -4.06
CA ASP A 286 -2.28 -18.70 -3.03
C ASP A 286 -2.21 -18.06 -1.63
N THR A 287 -1.62 -16.87 -1.52
CA THR A 287 -1.52 -16.15 -0.23
C THR A 287 -2.89 -15.72 0.27
N LYS A 288 -3.73 -15.18 -0.62
CA LYS A 288 -5.10 -14.75 -0.33
C LYS A 288 -5.93 -15.91 0.20
N GLU A 289 -5.87 -17.08 -0.43
CA GLU A 289 -6.58 -18.27 0.02
C GLU A 289 -6.12 -18.71 1.42
N LYS A 290 -4.80 -18.89 1.62
CA LYS A 290 -4.22 -19.35 2.90
C LYS A 290 -4.54 -18.40 4.04
N VAL A 291 -4.26 -17.12 3.87
CA VAL A 291 -4.42 -16.13 4.93
C VAL A 291 -5.89 -15.87 5.21
N SER A 292 -6.73 -15.69 4.19
CA SER A 292 -8.15 -15.43 4.42
C SER A 292 -8.83 -16.61 5.12
N SER A 293 -8.48 -17.84 4.77
CA SER A 293 -8.99 -19.04 5.44
C SER A 293 -8.53 -19.12 6.90
N CYS A 294 -7.23 -18.86 7.14
CA CYS A 294 -6.66 -18.84 8.50
C CYS A 294 -7.33 -17.79 9.40
N VAL A 295 -7.54 -16.57 8.89
CA VAL A 295 -8.17 -15.49 9.66
C VAL A 295 -9.67 -15.76 9.87
N LYS A 296 -10.39 -16.26 8.85
CA LYS A 296 -11.81 -16.61 8.97
C LYS A 296 -12.06 -17.72 9.98
N ALA A 297 -11.16 -18.69 10.10
CA ALA A 297 -11.26 -19.76 11.10
C ALA A 297 -11.16 -19.27 12.56
N LYS A 298 -10.74 -18.02 12.78
CA LYS A 298 -10.60 -17.42 14.12
C LYS A 298 -11.76 -16.49 14.48
N LEU A 299 -12.70 -16.26 13.56
CA LEU A 299 -13.93 -15.48 13.76
C LEU A 299 -15.08 -16.39 14.17
#